data_AF-A0A8B6EM70-F1
#
_entry.id   AF-A0A8B6EM70-F1
#
_cell.length_a   1.000
_cell.length_b   1.000
_cell.length_c   1.000
_cell.angle_alpha   90.00
_cell.angle_beta   90.00
_cell.angle_gamma   90.00
#
_symmetry.space_group_name_H-M   'P 1'
#
loop_
_entity.id
_entity.type
_entity.pdbx_description
1 polymer ?
#
loop_
_entity_poly.entity_id
_entity_poly.type
_entity_poly.pdbx_seq_one_letter_code
_entity_poly.pdbx_strand_id
1 'polypeptide(L)'
;MIYGIKKSPVDQRIGRTYDELHTIQDRTKTNSIETSTVPEQTPIEKEEKEHFYEVSYARVTSFQCYICLFVYIPTLIYTVIYRTNLEGKGQHLSVILMTCLSTGIILCIIWTQAESLSSWEMQYLENIYNKESCVKYLNELRQSKPIIKMTVVCFHYEERTVTRSGGRSDASSYTDSSTYKEKVIVIDHQASENFKYDTWVDKSKDPTSLNINRNKLTRVRIPAEISFGNEFTKTQFNKQKEDFIQRVFRRGDYEQFKFSYEKIVSGHESRICSGWESGEKIWWMSEDWFCLFNVLMLYMALSVGF
;
A
#
# COMPACT_ATOMS: atom_id res chain seq x y z
N MET A 1 68.00 11.47 2.65
CA MET A 1 67.93 12.66 1.76
C MET A 1 66.47 12.83 1.37
N ILE A 2 65.81 13.81 1.98
CA ILE A 2 64.36 14.06 1.92
C ILE A 2 64.13 15.06 0.79
N TYR A 3 63.20 14.78 -0.14
CA TYR A 3 62.65 15.79 -1.03
C TYR A 3 61.19 16.06 -0.64
N GLY A 4 60.96 17.25 -0.09
CA GLY A 4 59.64 17.79 0.22
C GLY A 4 59.07 18.56 -0.98
N ILE A 5 57.85 18.22 -1.37
CA ILE A 5 57.06 18.99 -2.33
C ILE A 5 56.19 19.96 -1.54
N LYS A 6 56.41 21.27 -1.74
CA LYS A 6 55.54 22.34 -1.21
C LYS A 6 54.17 22.26 -1.91
N LYS A 7 53.10 22.07 -1.14
CA LYS A 7 51.71 22.21 -1.62
C LYS A 7 51.34 23.69 -1.81
N SER A 8 50.61 23.94 -2.90
CA SER A 8 49.98 25.22 -3.23
C SER A 8 48.80 25.52 -2.28
N PRO A 9 48.55 26.79 -1.91
CA PRO A 9 47.51 27.17 -0.93
C PRO A 9 46.06 26.92 -1.38
N VAL A 10 45.83 26.40 -2.58
CA VAL A 10 44.48 26.02 -3.07
C VAL A 10 44.07 24.61 -2.60
N ASP A 11 45.01 23.74 -2.23
CA ASP A 11 44.72 22.36 -1.79
C ASP A 11 44.30 22.24 -0.31
N GLN A 12 44.40 23.32 0.48
CA GLN A 12 43.99 23.32 1.90
C GLN A 12 42.48 23.56 2.13
N ARG A 13 41.73 23.96 1.10
CA ARG A 13 40.25 24.09 1.19
C ARG A 13 39.51 22.79 0.85
N ILE A 14 40.10 21.90 0.06
CA ILE A 14 39.47 20.63 -0.34
C ILE A 14 39.72 19.53 0.72
N GLY A 15 40.85 19.61 1.44
CA GLY A 15 41.14 18.67 2.55
C GLY A 15 40.26 18.86 3.80
N ARG A 16 39.77 20.09 4.04
CA ARG A 16 38.93 20.38 5.22
C ARG A 16 37.51 19.77 5.11
N THR A 17 37.01 19.62 3.89
CA THR A 17 35.67 19.06 3.63
C THR A 17 35.64 17.52 3.76
N TYR A 18 36.78 16.84 3.52
CA TYR A 18 36.88 15.38 3.66
C TYR A 18 36.92 14.92 5.13
N ASP A 19 37.61 15.65 6.00
CA ASP A 19 37.67 15.33 7.43
C ASP A 19 36.35 15.66 8.16
N GLU A 20 35.61 16.68 7.71
CA GLU A 20 34.27 16.99 8.25
C GLU A 20 33.20 15.96 7.83
N LEU A 21 33.28 15.40 6.61
CA LEU A 21 32.39 14.31 6.15
C LEU A 21 32.58 13.02 6.96
N HIS A 22 33.82 12.65 7.29
CA HIS A 22 34.09 11.49 8.15
C HIS A 22 33.69 11.74 9.62
N THR A 23 33.79 12.97 10.11
CA THR A 23 33.38 13.33 11.47
C THR A 23 31.85 13.33 11.64
N ILE A 24 31.09 13.68 10.60
CA ILE A 24 29.63 13.56 10.57
C ILE A 24 29.19 12.08 10.50
N GLN A 25 29.95 11.25 9.76
CA GLN A 25 29.70 9.81 9.63
C GLN A 25 30.00 9.00 10.90
N ASP A 26 30.96 9.45 11.73
CA ASP A 26 31.23 8.85 13.04
C ASP A 26 30.31 9.37 14.15
N ARG A 27 29.80 10.61 14.07
CA ARG A 27 28.75 11.10 14.99
C ARG A 27 27.37 10.50 14.73
N THR A 28 27.11 10.02 13.52
CA THR A 28 25.88 9.26 13.21
C THR A 28 25.95 7.80 13.66
N LYS A 29 27.13 7.25 13.98
CA LYS A 29 27.27 5.89 14.53
C LYS A 29 26.98 5.78 16.03
N THR A 30 27.08 6.87 16.80
CA THR A 30 26.96 6.82 18.27
C THR A 30 25.57 7.14 18.81
N ASN A 31 24.61 7.49 17.94
CA ASN A 31 23.20 7.66 18.30
C ASN A 31 22.29 6.65 17.57
N SER A 32 22.74 5.40 17.45
CA SER A 32 21.83 4.26 17.26
C SER A 32 21.11 3.99 18.58
N ILE A 33 20.24 4.93 18.99
CA ILE A 33 19.06 4.56 19.74
C ILE A 33 18.06 4.16 18.67
N GLU A 34 17.71 2.86 18.69
CA GLU A 34 16.58 2.29 17.97
C GLU A 34 15.29 3.01 18.43
N THR A 35 15.05 4.20 17.94
CA THR A 35 13.71 4.78 17.96
C THR A 35 13.10 4.41 16.63
N SER A 36 12.31 3.34 16.66
CA SER A 36 11.35 2.98 15.62
C SER A 36 10.38 4.15 15.42
N THR A 37 10.77 5.12 14.61
CA THR A 37 9.86 6.11 14.03
C THR A 37 9.55 5.66 12.61
N VAL A 38 8.27 5.39 12.40
CA VAL A 38 7.63 4.88 11.19
C VAL A 38 8.26 5.50 9.93
N PRO A 39 8.73 4.68 8.96
CA PRO A 39 9.33 5.23 7.76
C PRO A 39 8.27 6.00 6.97
N GLU A 40 8.48 7.31 6.82
CA GLU A 40 7.70 8.14 5.91
C GLU A 40 7.88 7.65 4.48
N GLN A 41 6.73 7.49 3.84
CA GLN A 41 6.46 6.65 2.69
C GLN A 41 6.86 7.35 1.40
N THR A 42 7.50 6.62 0.49
CA THR A 42 7.76 7.13 -0.86
C THR A 42 6.43 7.51 -1.55
N PRO A 43 6.40 8.44 -2.53
CA PRO A 43 5.15 8.85 -3.19
C PRO A 43 4.34 7.67 -3.76
N ILE A 44 5.01 6.61 -4.21
CA ILE A 44 4.39 5.35 -4.67
C ILE A 44 3.83 4.56 -3.47
N GLU A 45 4.57 4.43 -2.36
CA GLU A 45 4.04 3.85 -1.12
C GLU A 45 2.88 4.67 -0.54
N LYS A 46 2.86 5.99 -0.77
CA LYS A 46 1.82 6.89 -0.27
C LYS A 46 0.54 6.74 -1.08
N GLU A 47 0.65 6.61 -2.41
CA GLU A 47 -0.48 6.32 -3.31
C GLU A 47 -1.01 4.88 -3.10
N GLU A 48 -0.11 3.90 -2.94
CA GLU A 48 -0.47 2.53 -2.58
C GLU A 48 -1.11 2.45 -1.20
N LYS A 49 -0.66 3.28 -0.24
CA LYS A 49 -1.25 3.33 1.10
C LYS A 49 -2.54 4.14 1.17
N GLU A 50 -2.67 5.26 0.48
CA GLU A 50 -3.95 5.99 0.36
C GLU A 50 -5.01 5.09 -0.28
N HIS A 51 -4.66 4.39 -1.37
CA HIS A 51 -5.55 3.41 -1.99
C HIS A 51 -5.85 2.21 -1.05
N PHE A 52 -4.86 1.74 -0.28
CA PHE A 52 -5.07 0.71 0.74
C PHE A 52 -6.00 1.20 1.88
N TYR A 53 -5.90 2.47 2.28
CA TYR A 53 -6.76 3.08 3.30
C TYR A 53 -8.20 3.24 2.80
N GLU A 54 -8.40 3.65 1.54
CA GLU A 54 -9.74 3.73 0.92
C GLU A 54 -10.41 2.37 0.82
N VAL A 55 -9.68 1.35 0.35
CA VAL A 55 -10.16 -0.04 0.29
C VAL A 55 -10.41 -0.60 1.70
N SER A 56 -9.60 -0.23 2.70
CA SER A 56 -9.82 -0.60 4.09
C SER A 56 -11.06 0.07 4.67
N TYR A 57 -11.34 1.33 4.33
CA TYR A 57 -12.53 2.03 4.79
C TYR A 57 -13.80 1.44 4.16
N ALA A 58 -13.78 1.15 2.85
CA ALA A 58 -14.89 0.48 2.16
C ALA A 58 -15.24 -0.86 2.84
N ARG A 59 -14.25 -1.69 3.17
CA ARG A 59 -14.47 -2.95 3.91
C ARG A 59 -15.08 -2.75 5.29
N VAL A 60 -14.60 -1.75 6.03
CA VAL A 60 -15.14 -1.42 7.36
C VAL A 60 -16.60 -0.94 7.23
N THR A 61 -16.93 -0.15 6.22
CA THR A 61 -18.33 0.29 5.98
C THR A 61 -19.21 -0.87 5.55
N SER A 62 -18.73 -1.77 4.69
CA SER A 62 -19.46 -2.98 4.27
C SER A 62 -19.72 -3.90 5.46
N PHE A 63 -18.71 -4.11 6.31
CA PHE A 63 -18.85 -4.85 7.57
C PHE A 63 -19.83 -4.17 8.54
N GLN A 64 -19.79 -2.85 8.65
CA GLN A 64 -20.75 -2.09 9.44
C GLN A 64 -22.18 -2.24 8.90
N CYS A 65 -22.38 -2.18 7.58
CA CYS A 65 -23.67 -2.46 6.94
C CYS A 65 -24.14 -3.89 7.22
N TYR A 66 -23.22 -4.86 7.24
CA TYR A 66 -23.52 -6.25 7.60
C TYR A 66 -24.02 -6.37 9.05
N ILE A 67 -23.37 -5.70 10.00
CA ILE A 67 -23.84 -5.63 11.40
C ILE A 67 -25.20 -4.91 11.49
N CYS A 68 -25.38 -3.81 10.77
CA CYS A 68 -26.64 -3.07 10.75
C CYS A 68 -27.81 -3.93 10.24
N LEU A 69 -27.59 -4.84 9.29
CA LEU A 69 -28.61 -5.78 8.83
C LEU A 69 -29.13 -6.70 9.95
N PHE A 70 -28.25 -7.17 10.85
CA PHE A 70 -28.66 -7.95 12.02
C PHE A 70 -29.51 -7.17 13.02
N VAL A 71 -29.44 -5.83 13.02
CA VAL A 71 -30.27 -4.99 13.89
C VAL A 71 -31.57 -4.59 13.18
N TYR A 72 -31.50 -4.26 11.90
CA TYR A 72 -32.65 -3.82 11.11
C TYR A 72 -33.68 -4.91 10.85
N ILE A 73 -33.26 -6.16 10.69
CA ILE A 73 -34.19 -7.25 10.38
C ILE A 73 -35.04 -7.66 11.60
N PRO A 74 -34.48 -7.89 12.80
CA PRO A 74 -35.29 -8.15 14.00
C PRO A 74 -36.18 -6.98 14.39
N THR A 75 -35.71 -5.74 14.19
CA THR A 75 -36.54 -4.54 14.45
C THR A 75 -37.67 -4.41 13.42
N LEU A 76 -37.45 -4.77 12.15
CA LEU A 76 -38.52 -4.90 11.15
C LEU A 76 -39.55 -5.96 11.58
N ILE A 77 -39.10 -7.16 11.99
CA ILE A 77 -39.98 -8.25 12.45
C ILE A 77 -40.79 -7.80 13.68
N TYR A 78 -40.13 -7.19 14.67
CA TYR A 78 -40.77 -6.66 15.86
C TYR A 78 -41.83 -5.60 15.52
N THR A 79 -41.54 -4.70 14.58
CA THR A 79 -42.48 -3.64 14.16
C THR A 79 -43.66 -4.19 13.35
N VAL A 80 -43.48 -5.26 12.57
CA VAL A 80 -44.58 -6.02 11.94
C VAL A 80 -45.50 -6.63 13.00
N ILE A 81 -44.95 -7.30 14.02
CA ILE A 81 -45.72 -7.92 15.11
C ILE A 81 -46.40 -6.86 15.98
N TYR A 82 -45.73 -5.74 16.23
CA TYR A 82 -46.30 -4.66 17.02
C TYR A 82 -47.45 -3.95 16.27
N ARG A 83 -47.35 -3.83 14.95
CA ARG A 83 -48.41 -3.27 14.10
C ARG A 83 -49.73 -4.04 14.23
N THR A 84 -49.70 -5.37 14.36
CA THR A 84 -50.93 -6.16 14.50
C THR A 84 -51.68 -5.90 15.81
N ASN A 85 -51.04 -5.23 16.78
CA ASN A 85 -51.59 -4.94 18.10
C ASN A 85 -51.97 -3.45 18.31
N LEU A 86 -51.80 -2.59 17.30
CA LEU A 86 -52.05 -1.15 17.40
C LEU A 86 -53.38 -0.74 16.72
N GLU A 87 -54.20 0.03 17.43
CA GLU A 87 -55.39 0.69 16.90
C GLU A 87 -55.18 2.21 16.74
N GLY A 88 -55.74 2.81 15.68
CA GLY A 88 -55.75 4.27 15.48
C GLY A 88 -54.43 4.88 14.97
N LYS A 89 -54.04 6.05 15.48
CA LYS A 89 -52.92 6.89 14.96
C LYS A 89 -51.54 6.20 14.96
N GLY A 90 -51.34 5.17 15.79
CA GLY A 90 -50.10 4.36 15.82
C GLY A 90 -49.85 3.55 14.55
N GLN A 91 -50.89 3.32 13.72
CA GLN A 91 -50.76 2.58 12.47
C GLN A 91 -49.99 3.36 11.39
N HIS A 92 -50.13 4.68 11.33
CA HIS A 92 -49.41 5.49 10.34
C HIS A 92 -47.90 5.57 10.66
N LEU A 93 -47.55 5.71 11.94
CA LEU A 93 -46.15 5.75 12.38
C LEU A 93 -45.44 4.42 12.14
N SER A 94 -46.10 3.28 12.41
CA SER A 94 -45.52 1.96 12.15
C SER A 94 -45.31 1.69 10.66
N VAL A 95 -46.20 2.16 9.78
CA VAL A 95 -46.02 2.04 8.32
C VAL A 95 -44.82 2.87 7.85
N ILE A 96 -44.66 4.12 8.32
CA ILE A 96 -43.51 4.96 7.95
C ILE A 96 -42.20 4.30 8.40
N LEU A 97 -42.16 3.79 9.64
CA LEU A 97 -40.99 3.11 10.19
C LEU A 97 -40.61 1.86 9.38
N MET A 98 -41.60 1.05 8.99
CA MET A 98 -41.41 -0.12 8.13
C MET A 98 -40.83 0.23 6.76
N THR A 99 -41.32 1.31 6.14
CA THR A 99 -40.82 1.78 4.83
C THR A 99 -39.37 2.26 4.96
N CYS A 100 -39.03 2.97 6.03
CA CYS A 100 -37.65 3.40 6.29
C CYS A 100 -36.71 2.22 6.55
N LEU A 101 -37.12 1.24 7.36
CA LEU A 101 -36.31 0.05 7.68
C LEU A 101 -36.10 -0.83 6.44
N SER A 102 -37.15 -1.08 5.66
CA SER A 102 -37.03 -1.86 4.41
C SER A 102 -36.14 -1.17 3.37
N THR A 103 -36.26 0.15 3.22
CA THR A 103 -35.38 0.92 2.34
C THR A 103 -33.92 0.86 2.82
N GLY A 104 -33.69 0.98 4.12
CA GLY A 104 -32.35 0.85 4.72
C GLY A 104 -31.71 -0.52 4.48
N ILE A 105 -32.48 -1.61 4.63
CA ILE A 105 -32.03 -2.98 4.34
C ILE A 105 -31.61 -3.12 2.87
N ILE A 106 -32.43 -2.62 1.93
CA ILE A 106 -32.12 -2.67 0.50
C ILE A 106 -30.83 -1.91 0.19
N LEU A 107 -30.66 -0.71 0.74
CA LEU A 107 -29.44 0.08 0.55
C LEU A 107 -28.20 -0.62 1.12
N CYS A 108 -28.31 -1.27 2.29
CA CYS A 108 -27.21 -2.06 2.86
C CYS A 108 -26.84 -3.26 1.99
N ILE A 109 -27.81 -3.94 1.39
CA ILE A 109 -27.54 -5.05 0.47
C ILE A 109 -26.86 -4.51 -0.81
N ILE A 110 -27.37 -3.44 -1.40
CA ILE A 110 -26.77 -2.84 -2.61
C ILE A 110 -25.33 -2.40 -2.33
N TRP A 111 -25.08 -1.76 -1.20
CA TRP A 111 -23.74 -1.30 -0.81
C TRP A 111 -22.76 -2.47 -0.63
N THR A 112 -23.17 -3.52 0.08
CA THR A 112 -22.32 -4.70 0.29
C THR A 112 -22.02 -5.42 -1.03
N GLN A 113 -22.98 -5.52 -1.96
CA GLN A 113 -22.71 -6.08 -3.30
C GLN A 113 -21.76 -5.20 -4.11
N ALA A 114 -21.96 -3.88 -4.13
CA ALA A 114 -21.10 -2.95 -4.86
C ALA A 114 -19.63 -3.03 -4.38
N GLU A 115 -19.41 -3.15 -3.07
CA GLU A 115 -18.09 -3.36 -2.48
C GLU A 115 -17.51 -4.73 -2.84
N SER A 116 -18.34 -5.78 -2.81
CA SER A 116 -17.93 -7.14 -3.17
C SER A 116 -17.46 -7.28 -4.62
N LEU A 117 -18.13 -6.59 -5.55
CA LEU A 117 -17.74 -6.53 -6.96
C LEU A 117 -16.44 -5.75 -7.17
N SER A 118 -16.25 -4.69 -6.39
CA SER A 118 -15.04 -3.85 -6.44
C SER A 118 -13.86 -4.47 -5.68
N SER A 119 -14.02 -5.69 -5.16
CA SER A 119 -13.03 -6.33 -4.34
C SER A 119 -11.84 -6.85 -5.17
N TRP A 120 -10.64 -6.64 -4.64
CA TRP A 120 -9.39 -7.25 -5.10
C TRP A 120 -9.47 -8.80 -5.18
N GLU A 121 -10.30 -9.46 -4.38
CA GLU A 121 -10.56 -10.89 -4.53
C GLU A 121 -11.26 -11.19 -5.85
N MET A 122 -12.28 -10.40 -6.23
CA MET A 122 -12.96 -10.56 -7.51
C MET A 122 -12.01 -10.27 -8.67
N GLN A 123 -11.25 -9.17 -8.61
CA GLN A 123 -10.26 -8.83 -9.64
C GLN A 123 -9.20 -9.93 -9.80
N TYR A 124 -8.78 -10.56 -8.70
CA TYR A 124 -7.88 -11.71 -8.72
C TYR A 124 -8.51 -12.96 -9.37
N LEU A 125 -9.81 -13.18 -9.15
CA LEU A 125 -10.57 -14.28 -9.75
C LEU A 125 -10.98 -14.01 -11.20
N GLU A 126 -10.97 -12.76 -11.65
CA GLU A 126 -11.15 -12.38 -13.04
C GLU A 126 -9.86 -12.54 -13.85
N ASN A 127 -8.71 -12.21 -13.25
CA ASN A 127 -7.41 -12.29 -13.93
C ASN A 127 -6.78 -13.69 -13.81
N ILE A 128 -7.52 -14.72 -14.25
CA ILE A 128 -7.03 -16.09 -14.32
C ILE A 128 -6.36 -16.30 -15.67
N TYR A 129 -5.04 -16.51 -15.65
CA TYR A 129 -4.28 -16.84 -16.84
C TYR A 129 -4.54 -18.28 -17.26
N ASN A 130 -4.71 -18.52 -18.56
CA ASN A 130 -4.53 -19.86 -19.10
C ASN A 130 -3.07 -20.29 -18.87
N LYS A 131 -2.82 -21.60 -18.74
CA LYS A 131 -1.49 -22.20 -18.61
C LYS A 131 -0.49 -21.67 -19.62
N GLU A 132 -0.84 -21.64 -20.91
CA GLU A 132 0.08 -21.14 -21.95
C GLU A 132 0.40 -19.66 -21.75
N SER A 133 -0.59 -18.86 -21.42
CA SER A 133 -0.43 -17.44 -21.09
C SER A 133 0.41 -17.24 -19.83
N CYS A 134 0.26 -18.08 -18.81
CA CYS A 134 1.04 -18.05 -17.57
C CYS A 134 2.51 -18.38 -17.83
N VAL A 135 2.80 -19.44 -18.58
CA VAL A 135 4.17 -19.80 -18.96
C VAL A 135 4.79 -18.73 -19.85
N LYS A 136 4.03 -18.18 -20.79
CA LYS A 136 4.46 -17.06 -21.64
C LYS A 136 4.79 -15.83 -20.81
N TYR A 137 3.90 -15.43 -19.90
CA TYR A 137 4.12 -14.32 -18.97
C TYR A 137 5.37 -14.53 -18.12
N LEU A 138 5.56 -15.72 -17.55
CA LEU A 138 6.78 -16.03 -16.78
C LEU A 138 8.04 -15.94 -17.64
N ASN A 139 7.99 -16.38 -18.90
CA ASN A 139 9.12 -16.27 -19.81
C ASN A 139 9.42 -14.81 -20.21
N GLU A 140 8.39 -14.00 -20.45
CA GLU A 140 8.54 -12.56 -20.70
C GLU A 140 9.13 -11.84 -19.48
N LEU A 141 8.66 -12.19 -18.28
CA LEU A 141 9.17 -11.65 -17.02
C LEU A 141 10.65 -12.04 -16.80
N ARG A 142 11.03 -13.28 -17.14
CA ARG A 142 12.44 -13.72 -17.08
C ARG A 142 13.34 -12.99 -18.06
N GLN A 143 12.80 -12.48 -19.17
CA GLN A 143 13.53 -11.69 -20.15
C GLN A 143 13.56 -10.20 -19.81
N SER A 144 12.75 -9.75 -18.85
CA SER A 144 12.66 -8.33 -18.52
C SER A 144 13.86 -7.87 -17.71
N LYS A 145 14.39 -6.69 -18.10
CA LYS A 145 15.59 -6.13 -17.48
C LYS A 145 15.25 -5.60 -16.07
N PRO A 146 15.94 -6.03 -15.01
CA PRO A 146 15.72 -5.49 -13.67
C PRO A 146 16.19 -4.04 -13.56
N ILE A 147 15.48 -3.20 -12.83
CA ILE A 147 15.80 -1.79 -12.62
C ILE A 147 16.06 -1.59 -11.13
N ILE A 148 17.20 -0.98 -10.80
CA ILE A 148 17.45 -0.53 -9.43
C ILE A 148 17.39 1.00 -9.46
N LYS A 149 16.30 1.55 -8.92
CA LYS A 149 16.06 3.00 -8.90
C LYS A 149 16.55 3.56 -7.58
N MET A 150 17.56 4.41 -7.62
CA MET A 150 18.08 5.14 -6.47
C MET A 150 17.32 6.45 -6.33
N THR A 151 16.96 6.82 -5.10
CA THR A 151 16.26 8.07 -4.81
C THR A 151 16.92 8.76 -3.62
N VAL A 152 17.16 10.06 -3.77
CA VAL A 152 17.62 10.94 -2.69
C VAL A 152 16.53 11.97 -2.45
N VAL A 153 16.10 12.08 -1.20
CA VAL A 153 15.16 13.10 -0.73
C VAL A 153 15.90 13.99 0.26
N CYS A 154 15.98 15.28 -0.04
CA CYS A 154 16.50 16.31 0.85
C CYS A 154 15.33 17.00 1.54
N PHE A 155 15.47 17.23 2.84
CA PHE A 155 14.40 17.82 3.64
C PHE A 155 14.97 18.65 4.79
N HIS A 156 14.15 19.55 5.31
CA HIS A 156 14.39 20.26 6.56
C HIS A 156 13.18 20.15 7.48
N TYR A 157 13.35 20.55 8.74
CA TYR A 157 12.27 20.59 9.71
C TYR A 157 11.77 22.02 9.87
N GLU A 158 10.48 22.24 9.65
CA GLU A 158 9.81 23.48 10.03
C GLU A 158 9.02 23.28 11.31
N GLU A 159 9.05 24.26 12.22
CA GLU A 159 8.14 24.30 13.36
C GLU A 159 6.84 24.99 12.93
N ARG A 160 5.76 24.21 12.82
CA ARG A 160 4.43 24.75 12.55
C ARG A 160 3.64 24.88 13.85
N THR A 161 3.07 26.05 14.05
CA THR A 161 2.11 26.29 15.13
C THR A 161 0.73 25.84 14.67
N VAL A 162 0.21 24.78 15.26
CA VAL A 162 -1.13 24.26 14.95
C VAL A 162 -2.07 24.61 16.09
N THR A 163 -3.18 25.27 15.77
CA THR A 163 -4.25 25.56 16.73
C THR A 163 -5.37 24.56 16.51
N ARG A 164 -5.59 23.67 17.47
CA ARG A 164 -6.71 22.72 17.44
C ARG A 164 -7.83 23.26 18.32
N SER A 165 -8.95 23.63 17.71
CA SER A 165 -10.19 23.96 18.42
C SER A 165 -10.95 22.67 18.73
N GLY A 166 -10.95 22.27 20.00
CA GLY A 166 -11.81 21.18 20.48
C GLY A 166 -13.17 21.74 20.86
N GLY A 167 -14.24 21.27 20.20
CA GLY A 167 -15.61 21.50 20.67
C GLY A 167 -16.01 20.40 21.64
N ARG A 168 -16.36 20.75 22.89
CA ARG A 168 -17.12 19.85 23.77
C ARG A 168 -18.60 19.95 23.42
N SER A 169 -19.26 18.81 23.31
CA SER A 169 -20.68 18.68 22.96
C SER A 169 -21.62 18.91 24.15
N ASP A 170 -21.27 19.80 25.09
CA ASP A 170 -22.12 20.15 26.22
C ASP A 170 -22.42 21.65 26.17
N ALA A 171 -23.63 22.04 26.59
CA ALA A 171 -24.33 23.29 26.27
C ALA A 171 -23.71 24.62 26.76
N SER A 172 -22.41 24.69 27.00
CA SER A 172 -21.65 25.93 27.13
C SER A 172 -20.51 25.94 26.12
N SER A 173 -20.67 26.71 25.04
CA SER A 173 -19.71 26.80 23.95
C SER A 173 -18.44 27.57 24.38
N TYR A 174 -17.57 26.92 25.14
CA TYR A 174 -16.20 27.36 25.33
C TYR A 174 -15.31 26.61 24.33
N THR A 175 -14.63 27.37 23.46
CA THR A 175 -13.71 26.80 22.48
C THR A 175 -12.34 26.69 23.14
N ASP A 176 -11.96 25.48 23.58
CA ASP A 176 -10.59 25.22 24.02
C ASP A 176 -9.70 25.13 22.78
N SER A 177 -8.99 26.21 22.48
CA SER A 177 -7.94 26.24 21.47
C SER A 177 -6.61 25.90 22.13
N SER A 178 -6.11 24.69 21.90
CA SER A 178 -4.74 24.32 22.30
C SER A 178 -3.80 24.58 21.13
N THR A 179 -2.73 25.32 21.41
CA THR A 179 -1.68 25.64 20.44
C THR A 179 -0.44 24.84 20.79
N TYR A 180 0.00 23.96 19.90
CA TYR A 180 1.24 23.21 20.06
C TYR A 180 2.14 23.39 18.85
N LYS A 181 3.46 23.24 19.08
CA LYS A 181 4.47 23.27 18.03
C LYS A 181 4.66 21.86 17.50
N GLU A 182 4.49 21.68 16.20
CA GLU A 182 4.76 20.43 15.50
C GLU A 182 5.97 20.59 14.59
N LYS A 183 6.89 19.62 14.61
CA LYS A 183 7.99 19.56 13.64
C LYS A 183 7.49 18.85 12.39
N VAL A 184 7.43 19.55 11.29
CA VAL A 184 7.00 19.02 9.99
C VAL A 184 8.22 18.84 9.10
N ILE A 185 8.33 17.69 8.44
CA ILE A 185 9.34 17.44 7.42
C ILE A 185 8.88 18.11 6.13
N VAL A 186 9.67 19.08 5.65
CA VAL A 186 9.42 19.75 4.37
C VAL A 186 10.44 19.23 3.36
N ILE A 187 9.95 18.67 2.25
CA ILE A 187 10.78 18.14 1.17
C ILE A 187 11.21 19.30 0.28
N ASP A 188 12.51 19.61 0.31
CA ASP A 188 13.10 20.67 -0.52
C ASP A 188 13.39 20.19 -1.93
N HIS A 189 13.90 18.96 -2.02
CA HIS A 189 14.35 18.41 -3.28
C HIS A 189 14.26 16.88 -3.29
N GLN A 190 13.84 16.35 -4.43
CA GLN A 190 13.84 14.92 -4.69
C GLN A 190 14.48 14.65 -6.04
N ALA A 191 15.45 13.74 -6.05
CA ALA A 191 16.10 13.28 -7.27
C ALA A 191 16.09 11.75 -7.32
N SER A 192 15.95 11.20 -8.53
CA SER A 192 16.05 9.76 -8.75
C SER A 192 16.96 9.44 -9.94
N GLU A 193 17.72 8.35 -9.84
CA GLU A 193 18.60 7.85 -10.89
C GLU A 193 18.61 6.32 -10.91
N ASN A 194 18.63 5.72 -12.10
CA ASN A 194 18.74 4.28 -12.25
C ASN A 194 20.20 3.84 -12.18
N PHE A 195 20.48 2.77 -11.43
CA PHE A 195 21.78 2.12 -11.41
C PHE A 195 22.10 1.54 -12.79
N LYS A 196 23.30 1.83 -13.29
CA LYS A 196 23.77 1.36 -14.59
C LYS A 196 24.62 0.11 -14.41
N TYR A 197 24.25 -0.95 -15.13
CA TYR A 197 24.98 -2.21 -15.17
C TYR A 197 24.87 -2.83 -16.56
N ASP A 198 25.83 -3.68 -16.90
CA ASP A 198 26.00 -4.19 -18.27
C ASP A 198 25.13 -5.41 -18.54
N THR A 199 25.20 -6.41 -17.66
CA THR A 199 24.53 -7.71 -17.84
C THR A 199 23.73 -8.11 -16.61
N TRP A 200 22.63 -8.82 -16.82
CA TRP A 200 21.86 -9.50 -15.77
C TRP A 200 21.67 -10.97 -16.15
N VAL A 201 21.44 -11.82 -15.16
CA VAL A 201 21.15 -13.25 -15.35
C VAL A 201 20.01 -13.64 -14.43
N ASP A 202 18.96 -14.24 -14.99
CA ASP A 202 17.89 -14.83 -14.20
C ASP A 202 18.33 -16.19 -13.62
N LYS A 203 18.14 -16.37 -12.31
CA LYS A 203 18.42 -17.62 -11.59
C LYS A 203 17.15 -18.39 -11.22
N SER A 204 16.00 -17.95 -11.72
CA SER A 204 14.73 -18.59 -11.45
C SER A 204 14.68 -19.99 -12.07
N LYS A 205 13.90 -20.88 -11.46
CA LYS A 205 13.64 -22.21 -12.03
C LYS A 205 12.86 -22.07 -13.33
N ASP A 206 13.05 -23.02 -14.24
CA ASP A 206 12.31 -23.07 -15.50
C ASP A 206 10.79 -23.10 -15.23
N PRO A 207 10.00 -22.16 -15.80
CA PRO A 207 8.55 -22.15 -15.69
C PRO A 207 7.89 -23.48 -16.07
N THR A 208 8.49 -24.21 -17.02
CA THR A 208 8.00 -25.52 -17.50
C THR A 208 8.10 -26.61 -16.43
N SER A 209 8.99 -26.43 -15.45
CA SER A 209 9.15 -27.35 -14.32
C SER A 209 8.06 -27.18 -13.24
N LEU A 210 7.30 -26.08 -13.27
CA LEU A 210 6.13 -25.95 -12.42
C LEU A 210 5.05 -26.89 -12.95
N ASN A 211 4.71 -27.93 -12.17
CA ASN A 211 3.62 -28.86 -12.46
C ASN A 211 2.23 -28.20 -12.30
N ILE A 212 1.99 -27.10 -13.03
CA ILE A 212 0.75 -26.32 -13.04
C ILE A 212 -0.45 -27.19 -13.48
N ASN A 213 -0.19 -28.31 -14.17
CA ASN A 213 -1.19 -29.24 -14.72
C ASN A 213 -1.93 -30.10 -13.70
N ARG A 214 -1.47 -30.22 -12.44
CA ARG A 214 -2.08 -31.19 -11.51
C ARG A 214 -3.41 -30.71 -10.94
N ASN A 215 -3.62 -29.40 -10.87
CA ASN A 215 -4.76 -28.80 -10.19
C ASN A 215 -5.56 -27.93 -11.16
N LYS A 216 -6.89 -27.89 -10.99
CA LYS A 216 -7.79 -27.04 -11.79
C LYS A 216 -7.49 -25.54 -11.66
N LEU A 217 -6.93 -25.14 -10.52
CA LEU A 217 -6.52 -23.78 -10.23
C LEU A 217 -5.23 -23.82 -9.41
N THR A 218 -4.21 -23.09 -9.85
CA THR A 218 -2.93 -23.00 -9.15
C THR A 218 -2.57 -21.54 -8.93
N ARG A 219 -2.40 -21.16 -7.67
CA ARG A 219 -1.86 -19.85 -7.29
C ARG A 219 -0.34 -19.90 -7.37
N VAL A 220 0.25 -19.04 -8.20
CA VAL A 220 1.71 -18.91 -8.36
C VAL A 220 2.15 -17.63 -7.66
N ARG A 221 3.08 -17.77 -6.72
CA ARG A 221 3.71 -16.63 -6.03
C ARG A 221 5.08 -16.39 -6.65
N ILE A 222 5.32 -15.16 -7.10
CA ILE A 222 6.56 -14.78 -7.80
C ILE A 222 7.28 -13.74 -6.94
N PRO A 223 8.29 -14.11 -6.15
CA PRO A 223 9.09 -13.14 -5.42
C PRO A 223 10.04 -12.38 -6.38
N ALA A 224 10.08 -11.06 -6.29
CA ALA A 224 11.06 -10.23 -7.02
C ALA A 224 12.29 -9.97 -6.14
N GLU A 225 13.27 -10.86 -6.23
CA GLU A 225 14.54 -10.73 -5.51
C GLU A 225 15.68 -10.39 -6.47
N ILE A 226 16.10 -9.13 -6.47
CA ILE A 226 17.28 -8.69 -7.23
C ILE A 226 18.49 -8.67 -6.29
N SER A 227 19.56 -9.36 -6.67
CA SER A 227 20.83 -9.41 -5.95
C SER A 227 22.00 -9.07 -6.87
N PHE A 228 23.09 -8.57 -6.29
CA PHE A 228 24.32 -8.31 -7.04
C PHE A 228 25.03 -9.64 -7.31
N GLY A 229 25.38 -9.89 -8.58
CA GLY A 229 25.99 -11.14 -8.99
C GLY A 229 27.43 -11.33 -8.49
N ASN A 230 28.16 -10.23 -8.28
CA ASN A 230 29.53 -10.23 -7.77
C ASN A 230 29.80 -8.99 -6.89
N GLU A 231 30.93 -9.03 -6.19
CA GLU A 231 31.37 -7.92 -5.34
C GLU A 231 31.74 -6.66 -6.15
N PHE A 232 32.24 -6.84 -7.37
CA PHE A 232 32.59 -5.73 -8.25
C PHE A 232 31.38 -4.84 -8.58
N THR A 233 30.24 -5.43 -8.99
CA THR A 233 29.01 -4.68 -9.27
C THR A 233 28.47 -4.02 -8.00
N LYS A 234 28.59 -4.65 -6.83
CA LYS A 234 28.22 -4.04 -5.55
C LYS A 234 29.07 -2.80 -5.25
N THR A 235 30.37 -2.86 -5.52
CA THR A 235 31.28 -1.71 -5.38
C THR A 235 30.95 -0.61 -6.38
N GLN A 236 30.63 -0.95 -7.63
CA GLN A 236 30.17 0.02 -8.62
C GLN A 236 28.85 0.69 -8.21
N PHE A 237 27.90 -0.06 -7.65
CA PHE A 237 26.67 0.49 -7.10
C PHE A 237 26.96 1.50 -5.98
N ASN A 238 27.81 1.15 -5.03
CA ASN A 238 28.20 2.05 -3.95
C ASN A 238 28.90 3.31 -4.47
N LYS A 239 29.75 3.18 -5.50
CA LYS A 239 30.41 4.31 -6.14
C LYS A 239 29.41 5.23 -6.86
N GLN A 240 28.51 4.67 -7.67
CA GLN A 240 27.49 5.46 -8.35
C GLN A 240 26.54 6.13 -7.35
N LYS A 241 26.18 5.43 -6.25
CA LYS A 241 25.41 5.98 -5.14
C LYS A 241 26.11 7.20 -4.54
N GLU A 242 27.39 7.08 -4.20
CA GLU A 242 28.15 8.19 -3.62
C GLU A 242 28.24 9.36 -4.60
N ASP A 243 28.59 9.08 -5.86
CA ASP A 243 28.64 10.11 -6.92
C ASP A 243 27.28 10.79 -7.10
N PHE A 244 26.18 10.04 -7.03
CA PHE A 244 24.82 10.58 -7.14
C PHE A 244 24.48 11.50 -5.95
N ILE A 245 24.75 11.05 -4.73
CA ILE A 245 24.55 11.84 -3.51
C ILE A 245 25.38 13.13 -3.58
N GLN A 246 26.66 13.04 -3.90
CA GLN A 246 27.55 14.20 -4.04
C GLN A 246 27.07 15.17 -5.12
N ARG A 247 26.52 14.68 -6.25
CA ARG A 247 25.93 15.55 -7.29
C ARG A 247 24.71 16.30 -6.79
N VAL A 248 23.87 15.67 -5.97
CA VAL A 248 22.69 16.32 -5.38
C VAL A 248 23.13 17.38 -4.36
N PHE A 249 24.08 17.05 -3.48
CA PHE A 249 24.62 17.98 -2.49
C PHE A 249 25.37 19.17 -3.10
N ARG A 250 26.11 18.98 -4.19
CA ARG A 250 26.77 20.12 -4.86
C ARG A 250 25.79 21.12 -5.47
N ARG A 251 24.53 20.75 -5.67
CA ARG A 251 23.51 21.63 -6.26
C ARG A 251 22.80 22.50 -5.22
N GLY A 252 22.89 22.19 -3.93
CA GLY A 252 22.23 22.97 -2.89
C GLY A 252 22.76 22.66 -1.49
N ASP A 253 22.71 23.66 -0.62
CA ASP A 253 23.06 23.53 0.79
C ASP A 253 21.89 22.89 1.55
N TYR A 254 21.74 21.57 1.42
CA TYR A 254 20.72 20.80 2.14
C TYR A 254 21.27 20.32 3.49
N GLU A 255 20.52 20.54 4.58
CA GLU A 255 20.95 20.14 5.93
C GLU A 255 20.79 18.63 6.18
N GLN A 256 19.74 18.02 5.63
CA GLN A 256 19.41 16.61 5.84
C GLN A 256 18.95 15.93 4.56
N PHE A 257 19.22 14.63 4.50
CA PHE A 257 18.82 13.80 3.37
C PHE A 257 18.51 12.36 3.79
N LYS A 258 17.67 11.71 2.98
CA LYS A 258 17.36 10.29 3.05
C LYS A 258 17.66 9.65 1.69
N PHE A 259 18.49 8.63 1.70
CA PHE A 259 18.72 7.78 0.54
C PHE A 259 17.87 6.53 0.63
N SER A 260 17.15 6.21 -0.45
CA SER A 260 16.45 4.95 -0.63
C SER A 260 16.76 4.36 -2.01
N TYR A 261 16.55 3.07 -2.17
CA TYR A 261 16.62 2.43 -3.47
C TYR A 261 15.56 1.35 -3.57
N GLU A 262 15.02 1.21 -4.78
CA GLU A 262 13.95 0.27 -5.09
C GLU A 262 14.43 -0.70 -6.17
N LYS A 263 13.98 -1.95 -6.06
CA LYS A 263 14.30 -3.04 -6.99
C LYS A 263 13.01 -3.37 -7.76
N ILE A 264 12.99 -3.03 -9.03
CA ILE A 264 11.80 -3.12 -9.87
C ILE A 264 12.09 -4.10 -11.00
N VAL A 265 11.17 -5.02 -11.25
CA VAL A 265 11.16 -5.84 -12.46
C VAL A 265 9.95 -5.41 -13.27
N SER A 266 10.16 -4.96 -14.52
CA SER A 266 9.06 -4.45 -15.33
C SER A 266 8.05 -5.57 -15.61
N GLY A 267 6.76 -5.28 -15.40
CA GLY A 267 5.67 -6.24 -15.57
C GLY A 267 5.57 -7.27 -14.44
N HIS A 268 6.22 -7.06 -13.30
CA HIS A 268 6.14 -7.99 -12.17
C HIS A 268 4.83 -7.86 -11.41
N GLU A 269 4.05 -8.94 -11.45
CA GLU A 269 2.96 -9.19 -10.52
C GLU A 269 3.40 -10.20 -9.45
N SER A 270 3.20 -9.87 -8.18
CA SER A 270 3.63 -10.72 -7.05
C SER A 270 2.89 -12.06 -6.97
N ARG A 271 1.67 -12.11 -7.54
CA ARG A 271 0.76 -13.25 -7.47
C ARG A 271 -0.03 -13.32 -8.77
N ILE A 272 0.00 -14.48 -9.40
CA ILE A 272 -0.83 -14.78 -10.56
C ILE A 272 -1.62 -16.06 -10.29
N CYS A 273 -2.80 -16.15 -10.89
CA CYS A 273 -3.63 -17.34 -10.85
C CYS A 273 -3.56 -18.04 -12.20
N SER A 274 -3.23 -19.33 -12.22
CA SER A 274 -3.25 -20.15 -13.43
C SER A 274 -4.42 -21.12 -13.38
N GLY A 275 -5.27 -21.07 -14.41
CA GLY A 275 -6.36 -22.00 -14.65
C GLY A 275 -5.96 -23.18 -15.54
N TRP A 276 -6.92 -24.09 -15.75
CA TRP A 276 -6.82 -25.22 -16.70
C TRP A 276 -6.74 -24.74 -18.17
N GLU A 277 -6.45 -25.66 -19.10
CA GLU A 277 -6.18 -25.47 -20.55
C GLU A 277 -7.10 -24.51 -21.33
N SER A 278 -8.35 -24.29 -20.89
CA SER A 278 -9.25 -23.36 -21.58
C SER A 278 -9.21 -21.94 -21.03
N GLY A 279 -8.53 -21.69 -19.89
CA GLY A 279 -8.66 -20.42 -19.16
C GLY A 279 -10.08 -20.13 -18.70
N GLU A 280 -11.01 -21.10 -18.82
CA GLU A 280 -12.40 -20.91 -18.48
C GLU A 280 -12.55 -20.82 -16.96
N LYS A 281 -13.16 -19.72 -16.54
CA LYS A 281 -13.61 -19.51 -15.17
C LYS A 281 -14.55 -20.65 -14.81
N ILE A 282 -14.32 -21.29 -13.67
CA ILE A 282 -15.27 -22.31 -13.19
C ILE A 282 -16.61 -21.58 -12.97
N TRP A 283 -17.69 -22.11 -13.52
CA TRP A 283 -18.99 -21.42 -13.60
C TRP A 283 -19.48 -20.82 -12.26
N TRP A 284 -19.23 -21.50 -11.13
CA TRP A 284 -19.60 -21.03 -9.79
C TRP A 284 -18.72 -19.89 -9.25
N MET A 285 -17.56 -19.61 -9.86
CA MET A 285 -16.68 -18.49 -9.50
C MET A 285 -17.07 -17.19 -10.21
N SER A 286 -18.02 -17.22 -11.15
CA SER A 286 -18.49 -16.03 -11.86
C SER A 286 -19.09 -14.98 -10.91
N GLU A 287 -19.12 -13.75 -11.40
CA GLU A 287 -19.61 -12.58 -10.67
C GLU A 287 -21.02 -12.81 -10.12
N ASP A 288 -21.90 -13.34 -10.96
CA ASP A 288 -23.30 -13.64 -10.62
C ASP A 288 -23.43 -14.64 -9.47
N TRP A 289 -22.64 -15.72 -9.51
CA TRP A 289 -22.68 -16.75 -8.48
C TRP A 289 -22.06 -16.27 -7.17
N PHE A 290 -21.03 -15.45 -7.24
CA PHE A 290 -20.44 -14.82 -6.06
C PHE A 290 -21.43 -13.87 -5.37
N CYS A 291 -22.15 -13.04 -6.13
CA CYS A 291 -23.24 -12.22 -5.61
C CYS A 291 -24.33 -13.09 -4.97
N LEU A 292 -24.73 -14.17 -5.64
CA LEU A 292 -25.72 -15.11 -5.12
C LEU A 292 -25.25 -15.76 -3.82
N PHE A 293 -23.99 -16.18 -3.72
CA PHE A 293 -23.42 -16.73 -2.48
C PHE A 293 -23.39 -15.71 -1.35
N ASN A 294 -23.06 -14.44 -1.63
CA ASN A 294 -23.11 -13.38 -0.62
C ASN A 294 -24.53 -13.16 -0.10
N VAL A 295 -25.53 -13.12 -1.00
CA VAL A 295 -26.95 -13.03 -0.61
C VAL A 295 -27.40 -14.27 0.17
N LEU A 296 -26.94 -15.46 -0.21
CA LEU A 296 -27.29 -16.71 0.46
C LEU A 296 -26.61 -16.84 1.82
N MET A 297 -25.38 -16.36 1.99
CA MET A 297 -24.69 -16.25 3.27
C MET A 297 -25.39 -15.25 4.20
N LEU A 298 -25.80 -14.10 3.68
CA LEU A 298 -26.67 -13.15 4.38
C LEU A 298 -27.96 -13.84 4.85
N TYR A 299 -28.61 -14.61 3.98
CA TYR A 299 -29.83 -15.35 4.32
C TYR A 299 -29.61 -16.44 5.37
N MET A 300 -28.54 -17.23 5.25
CA MET A 300 -28.21 -18.29 6.19
C MET A 300 -27.87 -17.74 7.57
N ALA A 301 -27.12 -16.64 7.64
CA ALA A 301 -26.80 -15.98 8.89
C ALA A 301 -28.05 -15.47 9.64
N LEU A 302 -29.12 -15.13 8.90
CA LEU A 302 -30.42 -14.80 9.47
C LEU A 302 -31.16 -16.02 9.99
N SER A 303 -31.01 -17.18 9.34
CA SER A 303 -31.69 -18.43 9.74
C SER A 303 -31.10 -19.10 10.98
N VAL A 304 -29.81 -18.89 11.26
CA VAL A 304 -29.09 -19.49 12.41
C VAL A 304 -29.12 -18.59 13.65
N GLY A 305 -29.55 -17.33 13.51
CA GLY A 305 -29.68 -16.35 14.60
C GLY A 305 -31.01 -16.38 15.37
N PHE A 306 -31.85 -17.41 15.16
CA PHE A 306 -33.11 -17.64 15.89
C PHE A 306 -33.08 -18.97 16.64
#